data_AF-A0A7X9HVL9-F1
#
_entry.id   AF-A0A7X9HVL9-F1
#
_cell.length_a   1.000
_cell.length_b   1.000
_cell.length_c   1.000
_cell.angle_alpha   90.00
_cell.angle_beta   90.00
_cell.angle_gamma   90.00
#
_symmetry.space_group_name_H-M   'P 1'
#
loop_
_entity.id
_entity.type
_entity.pdbx_description
1 polymer ?
#
loop_
_entity_poly.entity_id
_entity_poly.type
_entity_poly.pdbx_seq_one_letter_code
_entity_poly.pdbx_strand_id
1 'polypeptide(L)'
;IRVVTGAESGYKNAVGFYPVHNAYVVWMFNVNTEENYTYVYDVAESSFGCERAVMEPIVQKAFGDSDGEDILLTPVAFFDNTIHEALGIAISTLYNMPFDENIVLASPYEKLGFEFLDYKGTYYYEGYGIELHIHKPEWDKDVEDGHALDWSISFVESNVKGYRTEIIYFEDTSMYIISMEKDGAKVAFNYYPVEDRYEYNPNDIDPLRPALTEALGNDFMNVPMDIFKANIQELFGMGIDELYALPKQ
;
A
#
# COMPACT_ATOMS: atom_id res chain seq x y z
N ILE A 1 -8.08 -4.23 19.09
CA ILE A 1 -8.21 -5.48 18.29
C ILE A 1 -9.64 -5.98 18.39
N ARG A 2 -10.19 -6.48 17.27
CA ARG A 2 -11.52 -7.12 17.20
C ARG A 2 -11.39 -8.42 16.41
N VAL A 3 -12.07 -9.46 16.87
CA VAL A 3 -12.24 -10.72 16.13
C VAL A 3 -13.62 -10.70 15.51
N VAL A 4 -13.70 -10.99 14.21
CA VAL A 4 -14.95 -10.95 13.42
C VAL A 4 -15.18 -12.32 12.79
N THR A 5 -16.41 -12.83 12.88
CA THR A 5 -16.78 -14.10 12.25
C THR A 5 -17.80 -13.89 11.12
N GLY A 6 -17.77 -14.80 10.14
CA GLY A 6 -18.78 -14.90 9.10
C GLY A 6 -20.15 -15.33 9.63
N ALA A 7 -21.14 -15.40 8.74
CA ALA A 7 -22.55 -15.64 9.08
C ALA A 7 -22.97 -17.12 9.14
N GLU A 8 -22.05 -18.03 9.43
CA GLU A 8 -22.27 -19.49 9.35
C GLU A 8 -23.36 -19.97 10.33
N SER A 9 -23.49 -19.33 11.49
CA SER A 9 -24.56 -19.57 12.47
C SER A 9 -25.85 -18.77 12.20
N GLY A 10 -25.91 -18.02 11.09
CA GLY A 10 -26.94 -17.01 10.84
C GLY A 10 -26.66 -15.66 11.52
N TYR A 11 -25.50 -15.51 12.16
CA TYR A 11 -25.05 -14.27 12.79
C TYR A 11 -23.66 -13.86 12.31
N LYS A 12 -23.49 -12.58 11.97
CA LYS A 12 -22.16 -11.96 11.88
C LYS A 12 -21.79 -11.42 13.25
N ASN A 13 -20.64 -11.81 13.77
CA ASN A 13 -20.24 -11.44 15.12
C ASN A 13 -18.97 -10.60 15.10
N ALA A 14 -18.85 -9.67 16.04
CA ALA A 14 -17.62 -8.97 16.34
C ALA A 14 -17.44 -8.88 17.85
N VAL A 15 -16.29 -9.35 18.35
CA VAL A 15 -15.92 -9.24 19.77
C VAL A 15 -14.63 -8.44 19.87
N GLY A 16 -14.57 -7.50 20.82
CA GLY A 16 -13.36 -6.71 21.06
C GLY A 16 -13.15 -6.40 22.54
N PHE A 17 -11.89 -6.45 22.97
CA PHE A 17 -11.47 -6.03 24.30
C PHE A 17 -10.97 -4.58 24.27
N TYR A 18 -11.46 -3.76 25.22
CA TYR A 18 -11.15 -2.34 25.38
C TYR A 18 -10.38 -2.13 26.68
N PRO A 19 -9.04 -2.05 26.64
CA PRO A 19 -8.20 -2.07 27.84
C PRO A 19 -8.43 -0.87 28.76
N VAL A 20 -8.72 0.31 28.20
CA VAL A 20 -9.00 1.54 28.97
C VAL A 20 -10.20 1.36 29.91
N HIS A 21 -11.18 0.57 29.50
CA HIS A 21 -12.39 0.28 30.28
C HIS A 21 -12.34 -1.09 30.96
N ASN A 22 -11.28 -1.88 30.72
CA ASN A 22 -11.19 -3.27 31.14
C ASN A 22 -12.47 -4.07 30.83
N ALA A 23 -12.96 -3.95 29.58
CA ALA A 23 -14.27 -4.48 29.20
C ALA A 23 -14.26 -5.12 27.81
N TYR A 24 -15.12 -6.12 27.62
CA TYR A 24 -15.40 -6.71 26.32
C TYR A 24 -16.68 -6.12 25.74
N VAL A 25 -16.67 -5.81 24.45
CA VAL A 25 -17.88 -5.45 23.70
C VAL A 25 -18.18 -6.56 22.72
N VAL A 26 -19.40 -7.09 22.80
CA VAL A 26 -19.89 -8.16 21.95
C VAL A 26 -20.97 -7.58 21.05
N TRP A 27 -20.78 -7.71 19.73
CA TRP A 27 -21.73 -7.30 18.71
C TRP A 27 -22.14 -8.51 17.87
N MET A 28 -23.44 -8.68 17.67
CA MET A 28 -24.02 -9.79 16.91
C MET A 28 -25.10 -9.23 15.99
N PHE A 29 -24.97 -9.47 14.69
CA PHE A 29 -25.93 -9.08 13.67
C PHE A 29 -26.60 -10.32 13.09
N ASN A 30 -27.91 -10.42 13.26
CA ASN A 30 -28.70 -11.50 12.69
C ASN A 30 -28.99 -11.19 11.22
N VAL A 31 -28.42 -11.99 10.31
CA VAL A 31 -28.55 -11.72 8.86
C VAL A 31 -29.95 -12.00 8.32
N ASN A 32 -30.79 -12.75 9.06
CA ASN A 32 -32.14 -13.10 8.64
C ASN A 32 -33.18 -12.06 9.05
N THR A 33 -32.98 -11.41 10.20
CA THR A 33 -33.91 -10.40 10.73
C THR A 33 -33.39 -8.97 10.59
N GLU A 34 -32.12 -8.80 10.22
CA GLU A 34 -31.40 -7.52 10.18
C GLU A 34 -31.32 -6.82 11.55
N GLU A 35 -31.53 -7.56 12.64
CA GLU A 35 -31.42 -7.03 14.00
C GLU A 35 -29.98 -7.04 14.50
N ASN A 36 -29.64 -6.00 15.26
CA ASN A 36 -28.36 -5.84 15.93
C ASN A 36 -28.53 -6.04 17.44
N TYR A 37 -27.68 -6.87 18.02
CA TYR A 37 -27.61 -7.10 19.45
C TYR A 37 -26.22 -6.76 19.95
N THR A 38 -26.15 -6.09 21.10
CA THR A 38 -24.89 -5.66 21.69
C THR A 38 -24.98 -5.72 23.20
N TYR A 39 -23.89 -6.15 23.83
CA TYR A 39 -23.70 -5.96 25.26
C TYR A 39 -22.22 -5.71 25.57
N VAL A 40 -22.00 -5.16 26.75
CA VAL A 40 -20.68 -4.95 27.32
C VAL A 40 -20.54 -5.88 28.51
N TYR A 41 -19.42 -6.58 28.61
CA TYR A 41 -19.01 -7.29 29.81
C TYR A 41 -17.90 -6.50 30.50
N ASP A 42 -18.20 -5.95 31.67
CA ASP A 42 -17.21 -5.28 32.53
C ASP A 42 -16.47 -6.33 33.35
N VAL A 43 -15.15 -6.43 33.14
CA VAL A 43 -14.33 -7.46 33.80
C VAL A 43 -14.13 -7.14 35.28
N ALA A 44 -14.04 -5.85 35.65
CA ALA A 44 -13.78 -5.44 37.02
C ALA A 44 -15.01 -5.66 37.92
N GLU A 45 -16.19 -5.38 37.39
CA GLU A 45 -17.47 -5.57 38.09
C GLU A 45 -18.06 -6.98 37.90
N SER A 46 -17.50 -7.76 36.96
CA SER A 46 -18.07 -9.04 36.52
C SER A 46 -19.55 -8.90 36.16
N SER A 47 -19.88 -7.82 35.44
CA SER A 47 -21.26 -7.40 35.16
C SER A 47 -21.52 -7.34 33.65
N PHE A 48 -22.76 -7.61 33.26
CA PHE A 48 -23.22 -7.55 31.87
C PHE A 48 -24.17 -6.37 31.69
N GLY A 49 -23.86 -5.49 30.74
CA GLY A 49 -24.70 -4.34 30.37
C GLY A 49 -25.91 -4.72 29.52
N CYS A 50 -26.60 -5.81 29.85
CA CYS A 50 -27.78 -6.30 29.12
C CYS A 50 -28.77 -7.05 30.02
N GLU A 51 -30.01 -7.16 29.55
CA GLU A 51 -31.01 -8.03 30.16
C GLU A 51 -30.71 -9.49 29.80
N ARG A 52 -30.26 -10.27 30.79
CA ARG A 52 -29.80 -11.66 30.59
C ARG A 52 -30.82 -12.53 29.86
N ALA A 53 -32.08 -12.49 30.30
CA ALA A 53 -33.16 -13.27 29.69
C ALA A 53 -33.38 -12.97 28.19
N VAL A 54 -32.97 -11.79 27.72
CA VAL A 54 -33.01 -11.41 26.30
C VAL A 54 -31.75 -11.86 25.59
N MET A 55 -30.58 -11.64 26.19
CA MET A 55 -29.28 -11.82 25.53
C MET A 55 -28.81 -13.27 25.48
N GLU A 56 -29.05 -14.07 26.53
CA GLU A 56 -28.56 -15.44 26.63
C GLU A 56 -28.99 -16.33 25.44
N PRO A 57 -30.27 -16.34 25.00
CA PRO A 57 -30.70 -17.14 23.84
C PRO A 57 -30.10 -16.66 22.52
N ILE A 58 -29.74 -15.37 22.42
CA ILE A 58 -29.12 -14.80 21.21
C ILE A 58 -27.67 -15.26 21.14
N VAL A 59 -26.92 -15.16 22.25
CA VAL A 59 -25.54 -15.63 22.34
C VAL A 59 -25.46 -17.12 22.05
N GLN A 60 -26.37 -17.92 22.62
CA GLN A 60 -26.46 -19.36 22.36
C GLN A 60 -26.59 -19.69 20.86
N LYS A 61 -27.44 -18.94 20.13
CA LYS A 61 -27.61 -19.14 18.68
C LYS A 61 -26.41 -18.66 17.89
N ALA A 62 -25.80 -17.55 18.28
CA ALA A 62 -24.72 -16.92 17.55
C ALA A 62 -23.38 -17.68 17.70
N PHE A 63 -23.10 -18.22 18.88
CA PHE A 63 -21.82 -18.85 19.25
C PHE A 63 -21.92 -20.34 19.60
N GLY A 64 -23.12 -20.90 19.71
CA GLY A 64 -23.35 -22.29 20.10
C GLY A 64 -23.41 -22.51 21.62
N ASP A 65 -23.61 -23.77 22.00
CA ASP A 65 -23.53 -24.18 23.41
C ASP A 65 -22.08 -24.17 23.87
N SER A 66 -21.83 -23.55 25.02
CA SER A 66 -20.52 -23.62 25.69
C SER A 66 -20.58 -24.60 26.85
N ASP A 67 -19.50 -25.33 27.06
CA ASP A 67 -19.27 -26.08 28.31
C ASP A 67 -18.98 -25.15 29.52
N GLY A 68 -19.00 -23.83 29.32
CA GLY A 68 -18.78 -22.82 30.37
C GLY A 68 -19.99 -22.60 31.27
N GLU A 69 -19.74 -22.14 32.50
CA GLU A 69 -20.78 -21.90 33.52
C GLU A 69 -21.69 -20.70 33.20
N ASP A 70 -21.23 -19.70 32.45
CA ASP A 70 -22.02 -18.52 32.05
C ASP A 70 -21.98 -18.33 30.53
N ILE A 71 -23.15 -18.49 29.89
CA ILE A 71 -23.32 -18.39 28.44
C ILE A 71 -22.97 -17.00 27.88
N LEU A 72 -23.09 -15.93 28.67
CA LEU A 72 -22.71 -14.59 28.24
C LEU A 72 -21.18 -14.40 28.17
N LEU A 73 -20.40 -15.37 28.68
CA LEU A 73 -18.94 -15.38 28.53
C LEU A 73 -18.46 -16.17 27.31
N THR A 74 -19.34 -16.90 26.61
CA THR A 74 -18.96 -17.66 25.40
C THR A 74 -18.25 -16.80 24.35
N PRO A 75 -18.73 -15.58 24.02
CA PRO A 75 -18.03 -14.72 23.05
C PRO A 75 -16.68 -14.21 23.54
N VAL A 76 -16.53 -14.03 24.86
CA VAL A 76 -15.28 -13.61 25.51
C VAL A 76 -14.25 -14.73 25.40
N ALA A 77 -14.63 -15.96 25.75
CA ALA A 77 -13.76 -17.13 25.62
C ALA A 77 -13.36 -17.38 24.17
N PHE A 78 -14.30 -17.25 23.22
CA PHE A 78 -14.02 -17.34 21.79
C PHE A 78 -12.94 -16.32 21.35
N PHE A 79 -13.09 -15.06 21.77
CA PHE A 79 -12.12 -14.01 21.46
C PHE A 79 -10.75 -14.32 22.06
N ASP A 80 -10.67 -14.62 23.36
CA ASP A 80 -9.39 -14.85 24.03
C ASP A 80 -8.65 -16.06 23.45
N ASN A 81 -9.37 -17.16 23.18
CA ASN A 81 -8.80 -18.34 22.52
C ASN A 81 -8.29 -18.01 21.11
N THR A 82 -9.06 -17.25 20.32
CA THR A 82 -8.64 -16.86 18.97
C THR A 82 -7.35 -16.03 19.00
N ILE A 83 -7.25 -15.07 19.92
CA ILE A 83 -6.04 -14.25 20.08
C ILE A 83 -4.85 -15.11 20.52
N HIS A 84 -5.07 -16.01 21.48
CA HIS A 84 -4.04 -16.90 21.98
C HIS A 84 -3.54 -17.86 20.90
N GLU A 85 -4.42 -18.45 20.10
CA GLU A 85 -4.06 -19.33 18.99
C GLU A 85 -3.29 -18.58 17.90
N ALA A 86 -3.67 -17.34 17.60
CA ALA A 86 -3.03 -16.54 16.56
C ALA A 86 -1.65 -15.99 16.97
N LEU A 87 -1.49 -15.58 18.24
CA LEU A 87 -0.32 -14.81 18.70
C LEU A 87 0.50 -15.50 19.79
N GLY A 88 0.02 -16.61 20.36
CA GLY A 88 0.66 -17.33 21.47
C GLY A 88 0.65 -16.57 22.81
N ILE A 89 -0.06 -15.44 22.90
CA ILE A 89 -0.09 -14.57 24.08
C ILE A 89 -1.54 -14.19 24.44
N ALA A 90 -1.76 -13.81 25.70
CA ALA A 90 -3.06 -13.27 26.14
C ALA A 90 -3.28 -11.86 25.58
N ILE A 91 -4.54 -11.46 25.39
CA ILE A 91 -4.88 -10.11 24.91
C ILE A 91 -4.39 -9.01 25.87
N SER A 92 -4.43 -9.27 27.18
CA SER A 92 -3.90 -8.34 28.20
C SER A 92 -2.39 -8.16 28.07
N THR A 93 -1.64 -9.22 27.74
CA THR A 93 -0.22 -9.11 27.41
C THR A 93 -0.02 -8.21 26.21
N LEU A 94 -0.75 -8.46 25.11
CA LEU A 94 -0.64 -7.69 23.88
C LEU A 94 -0.89 -6.19 24.07
N TYR A 95 -1.91 -5.81 24.86
CA TYR A 95 -2.17 -4.39 25.14
C TYR A 95 -1.19 -3.75 26.14
N ASN A 96 -0.50 -4.55 26.95
CA ASN A 96 0.54 -4.08 27.86
C ASN A 96 1.94 -4.08 27.23
N MET A 97 2.08 -4.64 26.02
CA MET A 97 3.33 -4.51 25.27
C MET A 97 3.57 -3.03 25.00
N PRO A 98 4.81 -2.55 25.14
CA PRO A 98 5.13 -1.18 24.75
C PRO A 98 4.77 -1.03 23.27
N PHE A 99 3.83 -0.13 22.99
CA PHE A 99 3.65 0.35 21.64
C PHE A 99 4.83 1.28 21.39
N ASP A 100 5.80 0.82 20.61
CA ASP A 100 6.90 1.67 20.21
C ASP A 100 6.37 2.65 19.17
N GLU A 101 6.00 3.83 19.64
CA GLU A 101 5.58 4.98 18.83
C GLU A 101 6.68 5.40 17.83
N ASN A 102 7.92 4.94 18.05
CA ASN A 102 9.07 5.16 17.20
C ASN A 102 9.40 3.94 16.32
N ILE A 103 8.53 2.92 16.26
CA ILE A 103 8.58 1.98 15.13
C ILE A 103 8.25 2.80 13.88
N VAL A 104 9.31 3.28 13.24
CA VAL A 104 9.28 3.68 11.84
C VAL A 104 9.11 2.36 11.09
N LEU A 105 7.86 2.02 10.77
CA LEU A 105 7.61 0.96 9.81
C LEU A 105 8.35 1.38 8.54
N ALA A 106 9.28 0.54 8.10
CA ALA A 106 9.98 0.78 6.86
C ALA A 106 8.95 1.05 5.76
N SER A 107 9.12 2.17 5.07
CA SER A 107 8.27 2.57 3.96
C SER A 107 8.13 1.41 2.98
N PRO A 108 6.99 1.25 2.30
CA PRO A 108 6.90 0.33 1.17
C PRO A 108 8.06 0.50 0.17
N TYR A 109 8.53 1.73 -0.06
CA TYR A 109 9.71 1.99 -0.90
C TYR A 109 11.01 1.43 -0.30
N GLU A 110 11.26 1.59 1.00
CA GLU A 110 12.44 1.03 1.67
C GLU A 110 12.43 -0.50 1.64
N LYS A 111 11.26 -1.13 1.76
CA LYS A 111 11.11 -2.59 1.59
C LYS A 111 11.43 -3.06 0.17
N LEU A 112 11.25 -2.20 -0.82
CA LEU A 112 11.63 -2.43 -2.22
C LEU A 112 13.08 -2.04 -2.52
N GLY A 113 13.84 -1.60 -1.51
CA GLY A 113 15.26 -1.27 -1.63
C GLY A 113 15.56 0.17 -2.02
N PHE A 114 14.58 1.09 -1.93
CA PHE A 114 14.81 2.51 -2.12
C PHE A 114 15.39 3.15 -0.84
N GLU A 115 16.20 4.19 -1.04
CA GLU A 115 16.68 5.10 0.00
C GLU A 115 15.93 6.44 -0.10
N PHE A 116 15.49 7.00 1.02
CA PHE A 116 14.90 8.34 1.03
C PHE A 116 15.98 9.41 1.08
N LEU A 117 16.01 10.28 0.06
CA LEU A 117 16.89 11.43 -0.03
C LEU A 117 16.21 12.65 0.58
N ASP A 118 16.41 12.89 1.88
CA ASP A 118 15.77 13.98 2.63
C ASP A 118 15.94 15.35 1.95
N TYR A 119 17.14 15.64 1.45
CA TYR A 119 17.47 16.93 0.80
C TYR A 119 16.75 17.16 -0.55
N LYS A 120 16.08 16.15 -1.10
CA LYS A 120 15.28 16.23 -2.34
C LYS A 120 13.83 15.78 -2.14
N GLY A 121 13.44 15.35 -0.94
CA GLY A 121 12.12 14.76 -0.70
C GLY A 121 11.81 13.63 -1.69
N THR A 122 12.75 12.72 -1.94
CA THR A 122 12.68 11.78 -3.07
C THR A 122 13.18 10.40 -2.66
N TYR A 123 12.46 9.34 -3.02
CA TYR A 123 12.97 7.97 -2.93
C TYR A 123 13.85 7.65 -4.13
N TYR A 124 15.02 7.06 -3.89
CA TYR A 124 16.02 6.69 -4.87
C TYR A 124 16.32 5.19 -4.84
N TYR A 125 16.38 4.57 -6.01
CA TYR A 125 16.81 3.19 -6.19
C TYR A 125 17.92 3.15 -7.24
N GLU A 126 18.96 2.35 -6.96
CA GLU A 126 20.00 2.01 -7.91
C GLU A 126 20.25 0.51 -7.89
N GLY A 127 20.17 -0.11 -9.06
CA GLY A 127 20.39 -1.54 -9.18
C GLY A 127 20.34 -1.99 -10.62
N TYR A 128 21.12 -2.99 -10.97
CA TYR A 128 21.08 -3.63 -12.30
C TYR A 128 21.27 -2.66 -13.49
N GLY A 129 21.98 -1.54 -13.30
CA GLY A 129 22.20 -0.53 -14.34
C GLY A 129 21.01 0.41 -14.58
N ILE A 130 20.08 0.43 -13.61
CA ILE A 130 18.90 1.29 -13.55
C ILE A 130 19.04 2.25 -12.37
N GLU A 131 18.71 3.51 -12.60
CA GLU A 131 18.49 4.52 -11.56
C GLU A 131 17.00 4.92 -11.61
N LEU A 132 16.33 4.92 -10.46
CA LEU A 132 14.93 5.28 -10.37
C LEU A 132 14.71 6.23 -9.20
N HIS A 133 14.07 7.36 -9.49
CA HIS A 133 13.64 8.33 -8.50
C HIS A 133 12.14 8.46 -8.52
N ILE A 134 11.54 8.51 -7.32
CA ILE A 134 10.13 8.79 -7.12
C ILE A 134 10.02 9.98 -6.19
N HIS A 135 9.29 10.98 -6.61
CA HIS A 135 9.08 12.23 -5.90
C HIS A 135 7.59 12.55 -5.82
N LYS A 136 7.15 13.11 -4.70
CA LYS A 136 5.82 13.69 -4.56
C LYS A 136 5.92 15.06 -3.88
N PRO A 137 5.16 16.08 -4.33
CA PRO A 137 5.24 17.42 -3.76
C PRO A 137 4.98 17.47 -2.25
N GLU A 138 4.14 16.58 -1.70
CA GLU A 138 3.90 16.52 -0.25
C GLU A 138 5.13 16.10 0.58
N TRP A 139 6.20 15.63 -0.06
CA TRP A 139 7.45 15.23 0.61
C TRP A 139 8.44 16.40 0.78
N ASP A 140 8.17 17.55 0.17
CA ASP A 140 9.07 18.72 0.17
C ASP A 140 9.00 19.58 1.44
N LYS A 141 8.23 19.16 2.45
CA LYS A 141 7.99 19.97 3.66
C LYS A 141 9.29 20.49 4.32
N ASP A 142 10.33 19.66 4.30
CA ASP A 142 11.63 19.93 4.93
C ASP A 142 12.76 20.09 3.90
N VAL A 143 12.44 20.20 2.60
CA VAL A 143 13.40 20.39 1.51
C VAL A 143 13.81 21.86 1.40
N GLU A 144 15.10 22.13 1.23
CA GLU A 144 15.61 23.51 1.09
C GLU A 144 15.14 24.17 -0.21
N ASP A 145 14.91 25.49 -0.17
CA ASP A 145 14.52 26.28 -1.34
C ASP A 145 15.48 26.06 -2.52
N GLY A 146 14.92 25.66 -3.67
CA GLY A 146 15.69 25.38 -4.89
C GLY A 146 16.12 23.92 -5.07
N HIS A 147 15.81 23.04 -4.10
CA HIS A 147 16.00 21.59 -4.23
C HIS A 147 14.71 20.82 -4.54
N ALA A 148 13.55 21.47 -4.43
CA ALA A 148 12.27 20.91 -4.84
C ALA A 148 12.28 20.56 -6.34
N LEU A 149 11.67 19.41 -6.67
CA LEU A 149 11.63 18.87 -8.02
C LEU A 149 10.26 19.15 -8.65
N ASP A 150 10.24 19.30 -9.96
CA ASP A 150 9.01 19.54 -10.74
C ASP A 150 8.48 18.26 -11.42
N TRP A 151 9.26 17.18 -11.41
CA TRP A 151 8.89 15.88 -11.95
C TRP A 151 8.57 14.87 -10.85
N SER A 152 7.73 13.89 -11.19
CA SER A 152 7.21 12.87 -10.27
C SER A 152 8.03 11.58 -10.28
N ILE A 153 8.54 11.17 -11.45
CA ILE A 153 9.40 9.99 -11.60
C ILE A 153 10.54 10.31 -12.55
N SER A 154 11.75 9.85 -12.23
CA SER A 154 12.88 9.82 -13.17
C SER A 154 13.43 8.41 -13.24
N PHE A 155 13.42 7.81 -14.43
CA PHE A 155 13.97 6.49 -14.70
C PHE A 155 15.13 6.63 -15.69
N VAL A 156 16.28 6.07 -15.35
CA VAL A 156 17.45 6.00 -16.23
C VAL A 156 17.82 4.54 -16.42
N GLU A 157 17.94 4.12 -17.68
CA GLU A 157 18.57 2.88 -18.04
C GLU A 157 19.86 3.16 -18.81
N SER A 158 20.96 2.64 -18.29
CA SER A 158 22.30 2.89 -18.80
C SER A 158 22.53 2.37 -20.24
N ASN A 159 21.77 1.36 -20.69
CA ASN A 159 21.99 0.75 -22.00
C ASN A 159 20.76 0.09 -22.62
N VAL A 160 19.90 0.90 -23.25
CA VAL A 160 18.85 0.42 -24.16
C VAL A 160 19.42 0.33 -25.58
N LYS A 161 19.85 -0.87 -25.99
CA LYS A 161 20.39 -1.12 -27.36
C LYS A 161 21.50 -0.15 -27.77
N GLY A 162 22.36 0.22 -26.81
CA GLY A 162 23.48 1.14 -27.01
C GLY A 162 23.17 2.62 -26.75
N TYR A 163 21.97 2.95 -26.28
CA TYR A 163 21.57 4.30 -25.87
C TYR A 163 21.42 4.36 -24.35
N ARG A 164 21.93 5.43 -23.73
CA ARG A 164 21.51 5.80 -22.38
C ARG A 164 20.12 6.42 -22.50
N THR A 165 19.14 5.82 -21.84
CA THR A 165 17.74 6.26 -21.92
C THR A 165 17.31 6.85 -20.59
N GLU A 166 16.70 8.03 -20.62
CA GLU A 166 16.15 8.72 -19.47
C GLU A 166 14.68 9.03 -19.75
N ILE A 167 13.81 8.72 -18.80
CA ILE A 167 12.37 8.95 -18.86
C ILE A 167 11.97 9.73 -17.62
N ILE A 168 11.42 10.92 -17.82
CA ILE A 168 10.93 11.79 -16.75
C ILE A 168 9.42 11.88 -16.88
N TYR A 169 8.70 11.57 -15.81
CA TYR A 169 7.25 11.66 -15.73
C TYR A 169 6.81 12.88 -14.93
N PHE A 170 5.82 13.59 -15.45
CA PHE A 170 5.16 14.72 -14.81
C PHE A 170 3.70 14.37 -14.56
N GLU A 171 3.29 14.22 -13.29
CA GLU A 171 1.94 13.83 -12.92
C GLU A 171 0.91 14.94 -13.23
N ASP A 172 1.28 16.21 -12.99
CA ASP A 172 0.43 17.39 -13.17
C ASP A 172 -0.07 17.58 -14.61
N THR A 173 0.77 17.24 -15.58
CA THR A 173 0.53 17.33 -17.02
C THR A 173 0.31 15.97 -17.65
N SER A 174 0.42 14.89 -16.87
CA SER A 174 0.30 13.49 -17.30
C SER A 174 1.12 13.23 -18.56
N MET A 175 2.41 13.58 -18.53
CA MET A 175 3.31 13.53 -19.68
C MET A 175 4.64 12.89 -19.30
N TYR A 176 5.20 12.13 -20.24
CA TYR A 176 6.58 11.67 -20.18
C TYR A 176 7.46 12.49 -21.11
N ILE A 177 8.64 12.88 -20.64
CA ILE A 177 9.75 13.31 -21.49
C ILE A 177 10.70 12.12 -21.58
N ILE A 178 10.91 11.63 -22.80
CA ILE A 178 11.80 10.51 -23.09
C ILE A 178 13.00 11.07 -23.82
N SER A 179 14.20 10.74 -23.33
CA SER A 179 15.44 11.11 -24.00
C SER A 179 16.38 9.92 -24.14
N MET A 180 17.05 9.85 -25.28
CA MET A 180 18.04 8.82 -25.59
C MET A 180 19.32 9.47 -26.07
N GLU A 181 20.44 9.05 -25.51
CA GLU A 181 21.75 9.59 -25.84
C GLU A 181 22.72 8.48 -26.25
N LYS A 182 23.46 8.73 -27.33
CA LYS A 182 24.55 7.87 -27.80
C LYS A 182 25.62 8.69 -28.49
N ASP A 183 26.89 8.47 -28.14
CA ASP A 183 28.06 9.12 -28.74
C ASP A 183 27.97 10.67 -28.78
N GLY A 184 27.33 11.27 -27.76
CA GLY A 184 27.10 12.71 -27.64
C GLY A 184 25.93 13.27 -28.47
N ALA A 185 25.25 12.44 -29.26
CA ALA A 185 23.98 12.79 -29.89
C ALA A 185 22.82 12.44 -28.96
N LYS A 186 21.95 13.43 -28.70
CA LYS A 186 20.75 13.27 -27.87
C LYS A 186 19.49 13.49 -28.71
N VAL A 187 18.52 12.60 -28.56
CA VAL A 187 17.15 12.81 -29.02
C VAL A 187 16.22 12.88 -27.83
N ALA A 188 15.19 13.72 -27.94
CA ALA A 188 14.15 13.81 -26.93
C ALA A 188 12.78 13.97 -27.59
N PHE A 189 11.75 13.41 -26.97
CA PHE A 189 10.36 13.52 -27.38
C PHE A 189 9.44 13.35 -26.19
N ASN A 190 8.25 13.90 -26.30
CA ASN A 190 7.22 13.79 -25.29
C ASN A 190 6.24 12.67 -25.65
N TYR A 191 5.73 11.98 -24.64
CA TYR A 191 4.65 11.01 -24.78
C TYR A 191 3.49 11.37 -23.86
N TYR A 192 2.30 11.48 -24.44
CA TYR A 192 1.04 11.75 -23.75
C TYR A 192 0.23 10.45 -23.72
N PRO A 193 0.27 9.68 -22.61
CA PRO A 193 -0.32 8.34 -22.53
C PRO A 193 -1.83 8.32 -22.73
N VAL A 194 -2.55 9.37 -22.29
CA VAL A 194 -4.01 9.46 -22.43
C VAL A 194 -4.44 9.57 -23.89
N GLU A 195 -3.66 10.29 -24.69
CA GLU A 195 -3.93 10.54 -26.11
C GLU A 195 -3.25 9.51 -27.03
N ASP A 196 -2.41 8.64 -26.44
CA ASP A 196 -1.46 7.78 -27.14
C ASP A 196 -0.69 8.54 -28.25
N ARG A 197 -0.15 9.71 -27.87
CA ARG A 197 0.45 10.66 -28.79
C ARG A 197 1.90 10.95 -28.45
N TYR A 198 2.74 10.92 -29.47
CA TYR A 198 4.12 11.42 -29.41
C TYR A 198 4.23 12.82 -29.97
N GLU A 199 5.03 13.65 -29.33
CA GLU A 199 5.39 14.99 -29.79
C GLU A 199 6.90 15.15 -29.82
N TYR A 200 7.42 15.61 -30.96
CA TYR A 200 8.85 15.80 -31.15
C TYR A 200 9.11 16.89 -32.18
N ASN A 201 10.31 17.47 -32.12
CA ASN A 201 10.80 18.39 -33.13
C ASN A 201 11.41 17.58 -34.31
N PRO A 202 10.87 17.69 -35.54
CA PRO A 202 11.39 16.96 -36.69
C PRO A 202 12.87 17.25 -36.97
N ASN A 203 13.35 18.47 -36.70
CA ASN A 203 14.74 18.83 -36.91
C ASN A 203 15.72 18.06 -35.98
N ASP A 204 15.23 17.54 -34.86
CA ASP A 204 16.04 16.81 -33.89
C ASP A 204 16.04 15.30 -34.16
N ILE A 205 14.87 14.74 -34.53
CA ILE A 205 14.72 13.28 -34.72
C ILE A 205 14.95 12.83 -36.16
N ASP A 206 14.47 13.56 -37.16
CA ASP A 206 14.51 13.08 -38.55
C ASP A 206 15.93 12.81 -39.06
N PRO A 207 16.96 13.60 -38.71
CA PRO A 207 18.35 13.29 -39.06
C PRO A 207 18.87 11.97 -38.45
N LEU A 208 18.33 11.57 -37.29
CA LEU A 208 18.77 10.39 -36.54
C LEU A 208 17.84 9.19 -36.73
N ARG A 209 16.67 9.39 -37.36
CA ARG A 209 15.64 8.37 -37.57
C ARG A 209 16.17 7.07 -38.21
N PRO A 210 17.02 7.08 -39.26
CA PRO A 210 17.54 5.83 -39.82
C PRO A 210 18.32 5.00 -38.79
N ALA A 211 19.16 5.65 -37.97
CA ALA A 211 19.96 4.99 -36.94
C ALA A 211 19.11 4.49 -35.77
N LEU A 212 18.08 5.27 -35.37
CA LEU A 212 17.11 4.84 -34.36
C LEU A 212 16.29 3.64 -34.85
N THR A 213 15.83 3.67 -36.11
CA THR A 213 15.09 2.57 -36.71
C THR A 213 15.93 1.30 -36.86
N GLU A 214 17.22 1.43 -37.20
CA GLU A 214 18.15 0.29 -37.23
C GLU A 214 18.33 -0.34 -35.84
N ALA A 215 18.48 0.48 -34.80
CA ALA A 215 18.77 0.00 -33.44
C ALA A 215 17.54 -0.52 -32.68
N LEU A 216 16.39 0.13 -32.87
CA LEU A 216 15.20 -0.03 -32.04
C LEU A 216 13.97 -0.49 -32.84
N GLY A 217 14.06 -0.52 -34.18
CA GLY A 217 12.96 -0.89 -35.08
C GLY A 217 12.10 0.30 -35.53
N ASN A 218 11.10 0.02 -36.37
CA ASN A 218 10.21 1.06 -36.94
C ASN A 218 9.40 1.81 -35.88
N ASP A 219 9.19 1.18 -34.73
CA ASP A 219 8.39 1.68 -33.62
C ASP A 219 9.26 2.16 -32.44
N PHE A 220 10.44 2.71 -32.75
CA PHE A 220 11.45 3.05 -31.75
C PHE A 220 10.97 4.00 -30.65
N MET A 221 9.91 4.78 -30.89
CA MET A 221 9.35 5.71 -29.90
C MET A 221 8.63 4.99 -28.75
N ASN A 222 8.11 3.77 -28.99
CA ASN A 222 7.45 2.94 -27.98
C ASN A 222 8.45 2.18 -27.10
N VAL A 223 9.61 1.81 -27.67
CA VAL A 223 10.60 0.94 -27.02
C VAL A 223 11.03 1.42 -25.62
N PRO A 224 11.33 2.71 -25.37
CA PRO A 224 11.67 3.19 -24.03
C PRO A 224 10.58 2.91 -22.98
N MET A 225 9.31 3.15 -23.34
CA MET A 225 8.19 2.95 -22.41
C MET A 225 7.95 1.47 -22.13
N ASP A 226 8.12 0.60 -23.14
CA ASP A 226 8.00 -0.85 -22.94
C ASP A 226 9.07 -1.39 -21.99
N ILE A 227 10.30 -0.89 -22.13
CA ILE A 227 11.42 -1.24 -21.24
C ILE A 227 11.16 -0.73 -19.82
N PHE A 228 10.72 0.51 -19.67
CA PHE A 228 10.40 1.06 -18.36
C PHE A 228 9.32 0.23 -17.65
N LYS A 229 8.21 -0.08 -18.34
CA LYS A 229 7.14 -0.93 -17.80
C LYS A 229 7.66 -2.32 -17.42
N ALA A 230 8.46 -2.95 -18.30
CA ALA A 230 9.02 -4.28 -18.05
C ALA A 230 9.93 -4.29 -16.82
N ASN A 231 10.83 -3.31 -16.69
CA ASN A 231 11.74 -3.24 -15.54
C ASN A 231 11.01 -3.02 -14.21
N ILE A 232 10.01 -2.13 -14.18
CA ILE A 232 9.22 -1.90 -12.97
C ILE A 232 8.47 -3.18 -12.55
N GLN A 233 7.90 -3.89 -13.53
CA GLN A 233 7.25 -5.17 -13.29
C GLN A 233 8.23 -6.27 -12.83
N GLU A 234 9.43 -6.33 -13.40
CA GLU A 234 10.44 -7.35 -13.08
C GLU A 234 11.08 -7.11 -11.70
N LEU A 235 11.41 -5.86 -11.38
CA LEU A 235 12.08 -5.49 -10.13
C LEU A 235 11.12 -5.48 -8.94
N PHE A 236 9.90 -4.99 -9.14
CA PHE A 236 8.99 -4.67 -8.03
C PHE A 236 7.67 -5.45 -8.08
N GLY A 237 7.41 -6.20 -9.16
CA GLY A 237 6.21 -7.03 -9.28
C GLY A 237 4.91 -6.26 -9.51
N MET A 238 4.98 -4.98 -9.89
CA MET A 238 3.83 -4.07 -10.02
C MET A 238 3.97 -3.12 -11.21
N GLY A 239 2.90 -2.38 -11.52
CA GLY A 239 2.91 -1.34 -12.55
C GLY A 239 3.52 0.00 -12.09
N ILE A 240 3.79 0.92 -13.03
CA ILE A 240 4.33 2.26 -12.75
C ILE A 240 3.39 3.05 -11.83
N ASP A 241 2.09 3.07 -12.14
CA ASP A 241 1.09 3.79 -11.34
C ASP A 241 0.95 3.18 -9.93
N GLU A 242 1.03 1.85 -9.82
CA GLU A 242 1.00 1.15 -8.53
C GLU A 242 2.22 1.50 -7.67
N LEU A 243 3.42 1.52 -8.28
CA LEU A 243 4.65 1.92 -7.62
C LEU A 243 4.61 3.38 -7.19
N TYR A 244 4.12 4.28 -8.05
CA TYR A 244 3.96 5.70 -7.72
C TYR A 244 2.91 5.93 -6.63
N ALA A 245 1.86 5.10 -6.56
CA ALA A 245 0.81 5.23 -5.56
C ALA A 245 1.20 4.80 -4.14
N LEU A 246 2.36 4.17 -3.95
CA LEU A 246 2.79 3.72 -2.62
C LEU A 246 2.87 4.89 -1.62
N PRO A 247 2.47 4.67 -0.35
CA PRO A 247 2.52 5.69 0.67
C PRO A 247 3.96 5.91 1.17
N LYS A 248 4.20 7.08 1.78
CA LYS A 248 5.49 7.39 2.41
C LYS A 248 5.79 6.46 3.60
N GLN A 249 4.77 6.05 4.36
CA GLN A 249 4.80 5.17 5.54
C GLN A 249 3.65 4.17 5.50
#